data_AF-A0A7S3NDT1-F1
#
_entry.id   AF-A0A7S3NDT1-F1
#
_cell.length_a   1.000
_cell.length_b   1.000
_cell.length_c   1.000
_cell.angle_alpha   90.00
_cell.angle_beta   90.00
_cell.angle_gamma   90.00
#
_symmetry.space_group_name_H-M   'P 1'
#
loop_
_entity.id
_entity.type
_entity.pdbx_description
1 polymer ?
#
loop_
_entity_poly.entity_id
_entity_poly.type
_entity_poly.pdbx_seq_one_letter_code
_entity_poly.pdbx_strand_id
1 'polypeptide(L)'
;RASSSVIKKCLNPVWHEVFYFRVRQCDRLPGDQPLSLLLKVDDWDEFSANDFIGQISLRLDEFKKNSRRAWYSLQDRKGNTTHGKIELAIRWRYNPDFDYFGDIEEAE
;
A
#
# COMPACT_ATOMS: atom_id res chain seq x y z
N ARG A 1 4.23 -2.09 8.65
CA ARG A 1 2.85 -1.58 8.83
C ARG A 1 2.93 -0.10 9.12
N ALA A 2 2.07 0.72 8.54
CA ALA A 2 1.94 2.14 8.86
C ALA A 2 0.44 2.50 8.86
N SER A 3 0.07 3.56 9.56
CA SER A 3 -1.31 4.02 9.70
C SER A 3 -1.32 5.54 9.66
N SER A 4 -2.36 6.13 9.07
CA SER A 4 -2.53 7.57 9.03
C SER A 4 -3.08 8.13 10.33
N SER A 5 -3.03 9.45 10.46
CA SER A 5 -3.76 10.15 11.51
C SER A 5 -5.29 10.00 11.34
N VAL A 6 -6.00 10.03 12.46
CA VAL A 6 -7.46 10.01 12.48
C VAL A 6 -7.96 11.45 12.30
N ILE A 7 -8.77 11.67 11.25
CA ILE A 7 -9.46 12.95 11.04
C ILE A 7 -10.89 12.79 11.58
N LYS A 8 -11.13 13.31 12.78
CA LYS A 8 -12.43 13.20 13.46
C LYS A 8 -13.53 13.98 12.72
N LYS A 9 -14.76 13.46 12.75
CA LYS A 9 -15.98 14.12 12.25
C LYS A 9 -15.88 14.55 10.77
N CYS A 10 -15.33 13.70 9.91
CA CYS A 10 -15.15 13.99 8.49
C CYS A 10 -15.53 12.80 7.61
N LEU A 11 -16.42 13.00 6.63
CA LEU A 11 -16.82 11.97 5.66
C LEU A 11 -15.86 11.86 4.46
N ASN A 12 -15.10 12.92 4.17
CA ASN A 12 -14.16 12.99 3.05
C ASN A 12 -12.78 13.45 3.55
N PRO A 13 -12.12 12.64 4.40
CA PRO A 13 -10.83 12.99 4.97
C PRO A 13 -9.76 13.22 3.90
N VAL A 14 -8.94 14.24 4.11
CA VAL A 14 -7.78 14.57 3.27
C VAL A 14 -6.52 14.46 4.14
N TRP A 15 -5.84 13.32 4.05
CA TRP A 15 -4.66 13.07 4.89
C TRP A 15 -3.39 13.74 4.37
N HIS A 16 -3.13 13.67 3.06
CA HIS A 16 -1.85 14.10 2.45
C HIS A 16 -0.60 13.52 3.16
N GLU A 17 -0.73 12.32 3.72
CA GLU A 17 0.35 11.62 4.41
C GLU A 17 1.14 10.73 3.44
N VAL A 18 2.45 10.62 3.68
CA VAL A 18 3.37 9.83 2.86
C VAL A 18 4.00 8.75 3.71
N PHE A 19 3.92 7.50 3.24
CA PHE A 19 4.54 6.35 3.87
C PHE A 19 5.63 5.77 2.97
N TYR A 20 6.75 5.40 3.57
CA TYR A 20 7.86 4.73 2.88
C TYR A 20 7.95 3.29 3.36
N PHE A 21 7.91 2.36 2.41
CA PHE A 21 8.12 0.94 2.67
C PHE A 21 9.37 0.50 1.92
N ARG A 22 10.31 -0.10 2.65
CA ARG A 22 11.49 -0.73 2.05
C ARG A 22 11.07 -2.11 1.53
N VAL A 23 11.42 -2.42 0.29
CA VAL A 23 11.21 -3.73 -0.31
C VAL A 23 12.56 -4.29 -0.72
N ARG A 24 12.95 -5.41 -0.13
CA ARG A 24 14.18 -6.14 -0.41
C ARG A 24 13.91 -7.30 -1.37
N GLN A 25 14.94 -7.76 -2.06
CA GLN A 25 14.80 -8.91 -2.97
C GLN A 25 14.43 -10.20 -2.24
N CYS A 26 14.85 -10.35 -0.98
CA CYS A 26 14.42 -11.45 -0.11
C CYS A 26 12.95 -11.40 0.29
N ASP A 27 12.28 -10.25 0.14
CA ASP A 27 10.86 -10.10 0.45
C ASP A 27 9.96 -10.64 -0.70
N ARG A 28 10.56 -11.23 -1.75
CA ARG A 28 9.82 -11.96 -2.79
C ARG A 28 9.13 -13.18 -2.17
N LEU A 29 7.87 -13.36 -2.52
CA LEU A 29 7.08 -14.50 -2.07
C LEU A 29 7.49 -15.78 -2.84
N PRO A 30 7.31 -16.97 -2.25
CA PRO A 30 7.56 -18.23 -2.93
C PRO A 30 6.78 -18.33 -4.25
N GLY A 31 7.38 -18.97 -5.27
CA GLY A 31 6.71 -19.20 -6.55
C GLY A 31 6.50 -17.95 -7.40
N ASP A 32 7.38 -16.96 -7.29
CA ASP A 32 7.36 -15.71 -8.07
C ASP A 32 6.08 -14.86 -7.88
N GLN A 33 5.43 -15.00 -6.73
CA GLN A 33 4.23 -14.22 -6.43
C GLN A 33 4.58 -12.74 -6.20
N PRO A 34 3.80 -11.81 -6.80
CA PRO A 34 4.08 -10.38 -6.68
C PRO A 34 3.77 -9.88 -5.25
N LEU A 35 4.69 -9.09 -4.69
CA LEU A 35 4.46 -8.40 -3.43
C LEU A 35 3.29 -7.42 -3.58
N SER A 36 2.38 -7.41 -2.61
CA SER A 36 1.19 -6.56 -2.65
C SER A 36 1.11 -5.63 -1.43
N LEU A 37 0.63 -4.42 -1.65
CA LEU A 37 0.30 -3.45 -0.62
C LEU A 37 -1.18 -3.58 -0.27
N LEU A 38 -1.47 -4.07 0.93
CA LEU A 38 -2.82 -4.09 1.49
C LEU A 38 -3.08 -2.77 2.23
N LEU A 39 -4.05 -2.01 1.76
CA LEU A 39 -4.56 -0.82 2.41
C LEU A 39 -5.94 -1.11 2.99
N LYS A 40 -6.14 -0.75 4.26
CA LYS A 40 -7.39 -0.92 5.01
C LYS A 40 -7.86 0.44 5.47
N VAL A 41 -9.15 0.72 5.27
CA VAL A 41 -9.83 1.93 5.74
C VAL A 41 -10.85 1.50 6.78
N ASP A 42 -10.75 2.12 7.95
CA ASP A 42 -11.65 1.89 9.08
C ASP A 42 -12.21 3.23 9.56
N ASP A 43 -13.46 3.25 9.99
CA ASP A 43 -14.04 4.32 10.81
C ASP A 43 -13.52 4.17 12.24
N TRP A 44 -12.97 5.25 12.79
CA TRP A 44 -12.38 5.20 14.12
C TRP A 44 -13.43 5.56 15.16
N ASP A 45 -13.60 4.69 16.14
CA ASP A 45 -14.48 4.90 17.27
C ASP A 45 -13.69 5.10 18.56
N GLU A 46 -14.20 5.99 19.42
CA GLU A 46 -13.57 6.31 20.70
C GLU A 46 -13.90 5.29 21.80
N PHE A 47 -15.10 4.70 21.74
CA PHE A 47 -15.65 3.83 22.79
C PHE A 47 -16.04 2.43 22.28
N SER A 48 -15.85 2.15 20.99
CA SER A 48 -16.09 0.85 20.35
C SER A 48 -14.90 0.42 19.51
N ALA A 49 -14.96 -0.80 18.98
CA ALA A 49 -13.99 -1.25 17.98
C ALA A 49 -14.25 -0.53 16.66
N ASN A 50 -13.18 -0.15 15.95
CA ASN A 50 -13.28 0.50 14.66
C ASN A 50 -14.14 -0.30 13.66
N ASP A 51 -15.01 0.41 12.96
CA ASP A 51 -15.86 -0.16 11.92
C ASP A 51 -15.12 -0.25 10.59
N PHE A 52 -15.12 -1.43 9.98
CA PHE A 52 -14.43 -1.65 8.72
C PHE A 52 -15.21 -1.04 7.55
N ILE A 53 -14.61 -0.06 6.85
CA ILE A 53 -15.20 0.58 5.67
C ILE A 53 -14.85 -0.21 4.40
N GLY A 54 -13.60 -0.64 4.28
CA GLY A 54 -13.15 -1.38 3.10
C GLY A 54 -11.63 -1.51 2.99
N GLN A 55 -11.19 -2.28 2.02
CA GLN A 55 -9.77 -2.52 1.74
C GLN A 55 -9.46 -2.55 0.25
N ILE A 56 -8.18 -2.41 -0.09
CA ILE A 56 -7.67 -2.68 -1.43
C ILE A 56 -6.31 -3.35 -1.34
N SER A 57 -6.06 -4.31 -2.23
CA SER A 57 -4.75 -4.93 -2.43
C SER A 57 -4.17 -4.49 -3.76
N LEU A 58 -2.98 -3.88 -3.73
CA LEU A 58 -2.31 -3.35 -4.91
C LEU A 58 -1.00 -4.11 -5.15
N ARG A 59 -0.85 -4.75 -6.32
CA ARG A 59 0.39 -5.44 -6.65
C ARG A 59 1.48 -4.43 -6.98
N LEU A 60 2.62 -4.54 -6.32
CA LEU A 60 3.69 -3.53 -6.37
C LEU A 60 4.46 -3.53 -7.70
N ASP A 61 4.49 -4.66 -8.40
CA ASP A 61 5.10 -4.82 -9.72
C ASP A 61 4.46 -3.90 -10.78
N GLU A 62 3.16 -3.62 -10.66
CA GLU A 62 2.43 -2.68 -11.55
C GLU A 62 3.00 -1.25 -11.51
N PHE A 63 3.70 -0.88 -10.43
CA PHE A 63 4.21 0.47 -10.22
C PHE A 63 5.71 0.60 -10.48
N LYS A 64 6.41 -0.49 -10.84
CA LYS A 64 7.88 -0.46 -11.07
C LYS A 64 8.31 0.52 -12.14
N LYS A 65 7.50 0.68 -13.20
CA LYS A 65 7.83 1.52 -14.36
C LYS A 65 7.24 2.93 -14.28
N ASN A 66 6.10 3.10 -13.61
CA ASN A 66 5.36 4.36 -13.60
C ASN A 66 4.80 4.67 -12.21
N SER A 67 4.96 5.91 -11.77
CA SER A 67 4.18 6.44 -10.65
C SER A 67 2.72 6.63 -11.08
N ARG A 68 1.76 6.31 -10.21
CA ARG A 68 0.34 6.42 -10.50
C ARG A 68 -0.37 7.17 -9.39
N ARG A 69 -1.17 8.18 -9.76
CA ARG A 69 -2.15 8.84 -8.88
C ARG A 69 -3.54 8.54 -9.42
N ALA A 70 -4.39 7.90 -8.62
CA ALA A 70 -5.73 7.51 -9.05
C ALA A 70 -6.66 7.31 -7.86
N TRP A 71 -7.96 7.37 -8.13
CA TRP A 71 -9.01 6.90 -7.22
C TRP A 71 -9.17 5.39 -7.35
N TYR A 72 -9.25 4.72 -6.20
CA TYR A 72 -9.48 3.30 -6.10
C TYR A 72 -10.75 3.04 -5.31
N SER A 73 -11.63 2.19 -5.84
CA SER A 73 -12.79 1.71 -5.10
C SER A 73 -12.37 0.70 -4.03
N LEU A 74 -12.92 0.84 -2.84
CA LEU A 74 -12.67 -0.09 -1.75
C LEU A 74 -13.52 -1.35 -1.93
N GLN A 75 -13.04 -2.46 -1.38
CA GLN A 75 -13.73 -3.74 -1.35
C GLN A 75 -14.08 -4.13 0.09
N ASP A 76 -15.21 -4.81 0.26
CA ASP A 76 -15.59 -5.42 1.53
C ASP A 76 -14.74 -6.69 1.81
N ARG A 77 -15.03 -7.37 2.92
CA ARG A 77 -14.32 -8.61 3.30
C ARG A 77 -14.58 -9.79 2.36
N LYS A 78 -15.61 -9.70 1.53
CA LYS A 78 -16.02 -10.72 0.54
C LYS A 78 -15.52 -10.38 -0.87
N GLY A 79 -14.84 -9.25 -1.05
CA GLY A 79 -14.32 -8.77 -2.34
C GLY A 79 -15.33 -7.96 -3.16
N ASN A 80 -16.52 -7.65 -2.63
CA ASN A 80 -17.48 -6.81 -3.33
C ASN A 80 -17.08 -5.35 -3.21
N THR A 81 -17.24 -4.59 -4.30
CA THR A 81 -17.01 -3.14 -4.30
C THR A 81 -17.95 -2.44 -3.32
N THR A 82 -17.40 -1.60 -2.44
CA THR A 82 -18.16 -0.73 -1.55
C THR A 82 -18.43 0.63 -2.20
N HIS A 83 -19.22 1.48 -1.54
CA HIS A 83 -19.41 2.86 -1.98
C HIS A 83 -18.18 3.75 -1.71
N GLY A 84 -17.24 3.30 -0.88
CA GLY A 84 -16.05 4.05 -0.50
C GLY A 84 -14.99 4.06 -1.60
N LYS A 85 -14.30 5.18 -1.73
CA LYS A 85 -13.16 5.34 -2.63
C LYS A 85 -12.02 6.05 -1.91
N ILE A 86 -10.79 5.75 -2.30
CA ILE A 86 -9.59 6.41 -1.77
C ILE A 86 -8.68 6.84 -2.92
N GLU A 87 -8.18 8.06 -2.87
CA GLU A 87 -7.15 8.53 -3.79
C GLU A 87 -5.78 8.15 -3.26
N LEU A 88 -4.96 7.50 -4.09
CA LEU A 88 -3.59 7.14 -3.74
C LEU A 88 -2.63 7.60 -4.82
N ALA A 89 -1.52 8.20 -4.40
CA ALA A 89 -0.34 8.45 -5.22
C ALA A 89 0.76 7.46 -4.83
N ILE A 90 1.14 6.58 -5.75
CA ILE A 90 2.11 5.50 -5.51
C ILE A 90 3.28 5.68 -6.44
N ARG A 91 4.49 5.53 -5.89
CA ARG A 91 5.74 5.63 -6.64
C ARG A 91 6.68 4.52 -6.19
N TRP A 92 7.13 3.70 -7.13
CA TRP A 92 8.25 2.79 -6.93
C TRP A 92 9.56 3.53 -7.18
N ARG A 93 10.53 3.35 -6.29
CA ARG A 93 11.87 3.95 -6.40
C ARG A 93 12.90 2.89 -6.06
N TYR A 94 13.86 2.70 -6.96
CA TYR A 94 15.08 1.99 -6.62
C TYR A 94 15.90 2.87 -5.66
N ASN A 95 16.47 2.25 -4.64
CA ASN A 95 17.38 2.89 -3.70
C ASN A 95 18.67 2.06 -3.65
N PRO A 96 19.81 2.60 -4.12
CA PRO A 96 21.08 1.89 -4.21
C PRO A 96 21.63 1.46 -2.84
N ASP A 97 21.30 2.15 -1.75
CA ASP A 97 21.74 1.80 -0.40
C ASP A 97 21.24 0.41 0.06
N PHE A 98 20.25 -0.14 -0.64
CA PHE A 98 19.66 -1.45 -0.36
C PHE A 98 20.01 -2.51 -1.41
N ASP A 99 20.90 -2.21 -2.35
CA ASP A 99 21.36 -3.15 -3.37
C ASP A 99 22.61 -3.92 -2.92
N TYR A 100 22.44 -4.75 -1.89
CA TYR A 100 23.53 -5.51 -1.26
C TYR A 100 24.19 -6.58 -2.15
N PHE A 101 23.69 -6.79 -3.38
CA PHE A 101 24.19 -7.80 -4.33
C PHE A 101 24.66 -7.20 -5.66
N GLY A 102 24.69 -5.87 -5.78
CA GLY A 102 25.03 -5.17 -7.04
C GLY A 102 26.45 -5.43 -7.56
N ASP A 103 27.35 -5.92 -6.71
CA ASP A 103 28.78 -6.05 -7.03
C ASP A 103 29.31 -7.51 -7.07
N ILE A 104 28.46 -8.54 -7.04
CA ILE A 104 28.93 -9.90 -7.35
C ILE A 104 28.91 -10.06 -8.88
N GLU A 105 29.83 -9.36 -9.55
CA GLU A 105 30.26 -9.74 -10.89
C GLU A 105 30.84 -11.17 -10.83
N GLU A 106 30.53 -11.93 -11.88
CA GLU A 106 30.93 -13.31 -12.11
C GLU A 106 32.41 -13.53 -11.76
N ALA A 107 32.67 -14.18 -10.64
CA ALA A 107 33.94 -14.90 -10.48
C ALA A 107 33.82 -16.18 -11.31
N GLU A 108 34.50 -16.17 -12.46
CA GLU A 108 34.76 -17.33 -13.33
C GLU A 108 35.19 -18.57 -12.55
#